data_AF-A0A176S546-F1
#
_entry.id   AF-A0A176S546-F1
#
_cell.length_a   1.000
_cell.length_b   1.000
_cell.length_c   1.000
_cell.angle_alpha   90.00
_cell.angle_beta   90.00
_cell.angle_gamma   90.00
#
_symmetry.space_group_name_H-M   'P 1'
#
loop_
_entity.id
_entity.type
_entity.pdbx_description
1 polymer ?
#
loop_
_entity_poly.entity_id
_entity_poly.type
_entity_poly.pdbx_seq_one_letter_code
_entity_poly.pdbx_strand_id
1 'polypeptide(L)'
;MLTVSLPSGLETARQYILAVLVGEFLGLPFRTEIQEKSDNVQISADDRVLTITDCFFKQAANAWLQPKSLPNLPLEHWELADDLPTANVVSPSLPVIFGQSYLTSEEKRLNLGLDIFGSAFFMLSRYEEAVISERDSHDRFPASASLAYQADFMHRPIVNEYVEILWTCMKQLWPQLERKPREFRMQLSHDVDIPFQYLFHSPIFLLRYMAADILKRHSPSKAVKTWINWMKVKRFNDMMADPCYTFDAIMDISESHDLRSAFYFITDHSAGSIDGLYTIEHPEIRRLLRHIHARGHEIGLHPSYNTYRVPTQMAKEFEILKQACESEGIEQNVWGGRQHFLRWETPTTFRNWEAAGLNYD
;
A
#
# COMPACT_ATOMS: atom_id res chain seq x y z
N MET A 1 -14.53 -27.37 7.42
CA MET A 1 -14.19 -26.49 6.28
C MET A 1 -15.43 -25.66 5.95
N LEU A 2 -15.29 -24.35 5.81
CA LEU A 2 -16.43 -23.46 5.57
C LEU A 2 -16.90 -23.57 4.11
N THR A 3 -18.22 -23.55 3.87
CA THR A 3 -18.78 -23.39 2.52
C THR A 3 -19.34 -21.97 2.40
N VAL A 4 -18.89 -21.23 1.40
CA VAL A 4 -19.36 -19.86 1.13
C VAL A 4 -20.18 -19.86 -0.16
N SER A 5 -21.48 -19.67 -0.03
CA SER A 5 -22.41 -19.56 -1.16
C SER A 5 -22.50 -18.10 -1.60
N LEU A 6 -22.25 -17.84 -2.88
CA LEU A 6 -22.16 -16.50 -3.46
C LEU A 6 -23.30 -16.24 -4.45
N PRO A 7 -23.86 -15.02 -4.46
CA PRO A 7 -24.70 -14.56 -5.56
C PRO A 7 -23.94 -14.58 -6.89
N SER A 8 -24.66 -14.73 -8.00
CA SER A 8 -24.10 -14.67 -9.36
C SER A 8 -23.66 -13.26 -9.78
N GLY A 9 -22.71 -13.18 -10.70
CA GLY A 9 -22.10 -11.95 -11.23
C GLY A 9 -20.84 -11.55 -10.45
N LEU A 10 -19.93 -10.77 -11.05
CA LEU A 10 -18.71 -10.21 -10.41
C LEU A 10 -17.94 -11.22 -9.53
N GLU A 11 -17.85 -12.47 -9.97
CA GLU A 11 -17.34 -13.59 -9.18
C GLU A 11 -15.88 -13.39 -8.80
N THR A 12 -15.06 -12.89 -9.72
CA THR A 12 -13.63 -12.59 -9.48
C THR A 12 -13.45 -11.60 -8.33
N ALA A 13 -14.28 -10.54 -8.28
CA ALA A 13 -14.19 -9.52 -7.25
C ALA A 13 -14.62 -10.04 -5.87
N ARG A 14 -15.68 -10.87 -5.83
CA ARG A 14 -16.12 -11.56 -4.60
C ARG A 14 -15.09 -12.58 -4.13
N GLN A 15 -14.54 -13.38 -5.03
CA GLN A 15 -13.50 -14.35 -4.71
C GLN A 15 -12.25 -13.68 -4.15
N TYR A 16 -11.82 -12.57 -4.75
CA TYR A 16 -10.71 -11.76 -4.23
C TYR A 16 -10.97 -11.32 -2.79
N ILE A 17 -12.10 -10.67 -2.50
CA ILE A 17 -12.32 -10.13 -1.15
C ILE A 17 -12.51 -11.23 -0.11
N LEU A 18 -13.08 -12.38 -0.47
CA LEU A 18 -13.14 -13.55 0.41
C LEU A 18 -11.76 -14.14 0.67
N ALA A 19 -10.92 -14.23 -0.36
CA ALA A 19 -9.55 -14.71 -0.20
C ALA A 19 -8.76 -13.81 0.76
N VAL A 20 -8.95 -12.48 0.69
CA VAL A 20 -8.31 -11.53 1.61
C VAL A 20 -8.88 -11.64 3.02
N LEU A 21 -10.20 -11.49 3.21
CA LEU A 21 -10.76 -11.42 4.57
C LEU A 21 -10.80 -12.78 5.27
N VAL A 22 -11.29 -13.81 4.59
CA VAL A 22 -11.46 -15.15 5.19
C VAL A 22 -10.16 -15.95 5.10
N GLY A 23 -9.52 -15.93 3.93
CA GLY A 23 -8.29 -16.69 3.68
C GLY A 23 -7.06 -16.09 4.35
N GLU A 24 -6.74 -14.82 4.08
CA GLU A 24 -5.49 -14.21 4.54
C GLU A 24 -5.60 -13.65 5.96
N PHE A 25 -6.62 -12.83 6.22
CA PHE A 25 -6.79 -12.13 7.50
C PHE A 25 -7.21 -13.09 8.62
N LEU A 26 -8.20 -13.94 8.38
CA LEU A 26 -8.66 -14.94 9.35
C LEU A 26 -7.91 -16.27 9.25
N GLY A 27 -7.26 -16.58 8.13
CA GLY A 27 -6.51 -17.85 7.99
C GLY A 27 -7.39 -19.08 7.88
N LEU A 28 -8.63 -18.94 7.42
CA LEU A 28 -9.62 -20.01 7.45
C LEU A 28 -9.74 -20.70 6.08
N PRO A 29 -9.73 -22.05 6.03
CA PRO A 29 -9.99 -22.76 4.79
C PRO A 29 -11.48 -22.71 4.45
N PHE A 30 -11.78 -22.31 3.23
CA PHE A 30 -13.13 -22.26 2.69
C PHE A 30 -13.18 -22.73 1.24
N ARG A 31 -14.38 -23.09 0.79
CA ARG A 31 -14.70 -23.30 -0.63
C ARG A 31 -15.85 -22.39 -1.01
N THR A 32 -15.91 -22.01 -2.28
CA THR A 32 -17.01 -21.19 -2.82
C THR A 32 -17.94 -22.03 -3.68
N GLU A 33 -19.22 -21.67 -3.67
CA GLU A 33 -20.22 -22.17 -4.60
C GLU A 33 -21.11 -21.02 -5.06
N ILE A 34 -21.66 -21.11 -6.28
CA ILE A 34 -22.54 -20.08 -6.84
C ILE A 34 -23.99 -20.47 -6.58
N GLN A 35 -24.79 -19.51 -6.14
CA GLN A 35 -26.22 -19.66 -5.91
C GLN A 35 -27.00 -18.63 -6.74
N GLU A 36 -27.57 -19.08 -7.87
CA GLU A 36 -28.21 -18.20 -8.87
C GLU A 36 -29.39 -17.35 -8.35
N LYS A 37 -30.00 -17.75 -7.23
CA LYS A 37 -31.19 -17.07 -6.66
C LYS A 37 -30.92 -16.45 -5.29
N SER A 38 -29.66 -16.30 -4.88
CA SER A 38 -29.33 -15.66 -3.62
C SER A 38 -29.06 -14.18 -3.81
N ASP A 39 -29.53 -13.42 -2.84
CA ASP A 39 -29.30 -11.98 -2.71
C ASP A 39 -28.17 -11.65 -1.73
N ASN A 40 -27.64 -12.65 -1.02
CA ASN A 40 -26.70 -12.46 0.07
C ASN A 40 -25.57 -13.48 -0.01
N VAL A 41 -24.44 -13.16 0.60
CA VAL A 41 -23.38 -14.15 0.85
C VAL A 41 -23.79 -15.00 2.05
N GLN A 42 -23.64 -16.31 1.93
CA GLN A 42 -23.87 -17.23 3.06
C GLN A 42 -22.60 -18.01 3.38
N ILE A 43 -22.17 -17.95 4.63
CA ILE A 43 -21.11 -18.82 5.16
C ILE A 43 -21.79 -19.91 6.00
N SER A 44 -21.51 -21.17 5.69
CA SER A 44 -22.15 -22.31 6.37
C SER A 44 -21.16 -23.40 6.79
N ALA A 45 -21.46 -24.01 7.95
CA ALA A 45 -20.84 -25.23 8.47
C ALA A 45 -21.70 -25.80 9.62
N ASP A 46 -21.74 -27.13 9.76
CA ASP A 46 -22.41 -27.85 10.86
C ASP A 46 -23.87 -27.41 11.11
N ASP A 47 -24.67 -27.30 10.04
CA ASP A 47 -26.07 -26.82 10.03
C ASP A 47 -26.28 -25.37 10.51
N ARG A 48 -25.20 -24.60 10.69
CA ARG A 48 -25.24 -23.19 11.05
C ARG A 48 -24.91 -22.32 9.86
N VAL A 49 -25.53 -21.14 9.78
CA VAL A 49 -25.42 -20.23 8.64
C VAL A 49 -25.26 -18.79 9.11
N LEU A 50 -24.26 -18.10 8.57
CA LEU A 50 -24.12 -16.64 8.64
C LEU A 50 -24.51 -16.07 7.27
N THR A 51 -25.61 -15.33 7.22
CA THR A 51 -26.05 -14.58 6.04
C THR A 51 -25.56 -13.15 6.13
N ILE A 52 -24.90 -12.64 5.10
CA ILE A 52 -24.31 -11.30 5.05
C ILE A 52 -24.84 -10.60 3.80
N THR A 53 -25.32 -9.37 3.96
CA THR A 53 -25.78 -8.53 2.84
C THR A 53 -24.68 -8.39 1.78
N ASP A 54 -25.09 -8.39 0.50
CA ASP A 54 -24.21 -8.28 -0.67
C ASP A 54 -24.71 -7.19 -1.64
N CYS A 55 -24.99 -5.99 -1.12
CA CYS A 55 -25.69 -4.94 -1.87
C CYS A 55 -24.76 -4.13 -2.78
N PHE A 56 -23.49 -3.93 -2.40
CA PHE A 56 -22.51 -3.23 -3.22
C PHE A 56 -22.34 -3.94 -4.57
N PHE A 57 -22.06 -5.24 -4.57
CA PHE A 57 -21.81 -5.95 -5.82
C PHE A 57 -23.05 -6.03 -6.71
N LYS A 58 -24.26 -6.03 -6.16
CA LYS A 58 -25.51 -5.90 -6.95
C LYS A 58 -25.63 -4.54 -7.61
N GLN A 59 -25.35 -3.48 -6.87
CA GLN A 59 -25.35 -2.12 -7.39
C GLN A 59 -24.27 -1.97 -8.47
N ALA A 60 -23.07 -2.46 -8.19
CA ALA A 60 -21.92 -2.41 -9.08
C ALA A 60 -22.09 -3.31 -10.33
N ALA A 61 -22.86 -4.40 -10.28
CA ALA A 61 -23.18 -5.20 -11.46
C ALA A 61 -23.91 -4.39 -12.55
N ASN A 62 -24.64 -3.34 -12.16
CA ASN A 62 -25.37 -2.47 -13.09
C ASN A 62 -24.68 -1.12 -13.34
N ALA A 63 -23.72 -0.74 -12.50
CA ALA A 63 -23.11 0.59 -12.49
C ALA A 63 -21.60 0.52 -12.22
N TRP A 64 -20.91 -0.51 -12.71
CA TRP A 64 -19.50 -0.76 -12.44
C TRP A 64 -18.63 0.44 -12.85
N LEU A 65 -17.88 0.97 -11.90
CA LEU A 65 -17.03 2.16 -12.02
C LEU A 65 -17.82 3.40 -12.46
N GLN A 66 -19.03 3.56 -11.95
CA GLN A 66 -19.86 4.74 -12.18
C GLN A 66 -20.25 5.40 -10.85
N PRO A 67 -20.52 6.72 -10.83
CA PRO A 67 -20.93 7.43 -9.61
C PRO A 67 -22.12 6.79 -8.88
N LYS A 68 -23.01 6.15 -9.64
CA LYS A 68 -24.19 5.45 -9.11
C LYS A 68 -23.86 4.18 -8.31
N SER A 69 -22.59 3.76 -8.25
CA SER A 69 -22.09 2.65 -7.43
C SER A 69 -21.33 3.09 -6.18
N LEU A 70 -21.16 4.40 -5.98
CA LEU A 70 -20.57 4.96 -4.76
C LEU A 70 -21.58 4.90 -3.60
N PRO A 71 -21.11 4.84 -2.35
CA PRO A 71 -21.98 4.90 -1.18
C PRO A 71 -22.61 6.30 -1.05
N ASN A 72 -23.80 6.36 -0.46
CA ASN A 72 -24.51 7.62 -0.24
C ASN A 72 -24.03 8.26 1.07
N LEU A 73 -23.78 9.57 1.05
CA LEU A 73 -23.48 10.36 2.24
C LEU A 73 -24.71 11.16 2.70
N PRO A 74 -24.88 11.41 4.02
CA PRO A 74 -24.03 10.91 5.11
C PRO A 74 -24.16 9.39 5.30
N LEU A 75 -23.10 8.74 5.81
CA LEU A 75 -23.16 7.31 6.13
C LEU A 75 -24.10 7.08 7.32
N GLU A 76 -24.76 5.93 7.32
CA GLU A 76 -25.42 5.39 8.50
C GLU A 76 -24.36 4.97 9.54
N HIS A 77 -24.67 5.17 10.82
CA HIS A 77 -23.82 4.74 11.93
C HIS A 77 -24.53 3.66 12.73
N TRP A 78 -23.85 2.53 12.95
CA TRP A 78 -24.34 1.42 13.75
C TRP A 78 -23.74 1.48 15.15
N GLU A 79 -24.58 1.55 16.17
CA GLU A 79 -24.18 1.41 17.58
C GLU A 79 -23.95 -0.06 17.93
N LEU A 80 -22.74 -0.54 17.69
CA LEU A 80 -22.37 -1.95 17.85
C LEU A 80 -22.49 -2.47 19.28
N ALA A 81 -22.44 -1.60 20.28
CA ALA A 81 -22.50 -2.02 21.69
C ALA A 81 -23.81 -2.75 22.03
N ASP A 82 -24.88 -2.48 21.29
CA ASP A 82 -26.19 -3.08 21.51
C ASP A 82 -26.28 -4.51 20.97
N ASP A 83 -25.67 -4.78 19.81
CA ASP A 83 -25.76 -6.07 19.10
C ASP A 83 -24.51 -6.94 19.24
N LEU A 84 -23.32 -6.33 19.32
CA LEU A 84 -22.00 -6.97 19.29
C LEU A 84 -21.04 -6.33 20.31
N PRO A 85 -21.34 -6.37 21.63
CA PRO A 85 -20.56 -5.68 22.66
C PRO A 85 -19.11 -6.19 22.80
N THR A 86 -18.80 -7.38 22.26
CA THR A 86 -17.47 -7.98 22.33
C THR A 86 -16.63 -7.76 21.07
N ALA A 87 -17.14 -7.05 20.06
CA ALA A 87 -16.39 -6.78 18.84
C ALA A 87 -15.21 -5.84 19.14
N ASN A 88 -14.02 -6.21 18.68
CA ASN A 88 -12.81 -5.42 18.89
C ASN A 88 -12.72 -4.28 17.86
N VAL A 89 -13.44 -3.20 18.12
CA VAL A 89 -13.53 -2.02 17.25
C VAL A 89 -12.92 -0.80 17.92
N VAL A 90 -12.49 0.19 17.14
CA VAL A 90 -11.89 1.44 17.64
C VAL A 90 -12.95 2.32 18.32
N SER A 91 -14.17 2.33 17.78
CA SER A 91 -15.31 3.06 18.32
C SER A 91 -16.59 2.24 18.18
N PRO A 92 -17.49 2.23 19.19
CA PRO A 92 -18.76 1.50 19.13
C PRO A 92 -19.71 2.05 18.06
N SER A 93 -19.59 3.33 17.70
CA SER A 93 -20.33 3.92 16.59
C SER A 93 -19.57 3.65 15.28
N LEU A 94 -20.03 2.66 14.53
CA LEU A 94 -19.39 2.16 13.31
C LEU A 94 -20.03 2.77 12.06
N PRO A 95 -19.28 3.42 11.16
CA PRO A 95 -19.81 3.84 9.87
C PRO A 95 -20.15 2.61 9.00
N VAL A 96 -21.34 2.59 8.43
CA VAL A 96 -21.83 1.56 7.50
C VAL A 96 -21.62 2.08 6.07
N ILE A 97 -20.59 1.58 5.38
CA ILE A 97 -20.29 2.00 4.00
C ILE A 97 -21.37 1.46 3.04
N PHE A 98 -21.64 0.15 3.09
CA PHE A 98 -22.75 -0.49 2.39
C PHE A 98 -23.50 -1.44 3.34
N GLY A 99 -24.80 -1.60 3.11
CA GLY A 99 -25.67 -2.46 3.92
C GLY A 99 -26.56 -1.65 4.87
N GLN A 100 -26.86 -2.21 6.03
CA GLN A 100 -27.76 -1.67 7.06
C GLN A 100 -27.26 -2.03 8.47
N SER A 101 -27.59 -1.22 9.48
CA SER A 101 -27.16 -1.40 10.87
C SER A 101 -28.01 -2.42 11.66
N TYR A 102 -27.87 -3.71 11.35
CA TYR A 102 -28.52 -4.75 12.16
C TYR A 102 -27.77 -6.07 12.19
N LEU A 103 -28.01 -6.80 13.29
CA LEU A 103 -27.74 -8.23 13.42
C LEU A 103 -28.97 -8.92 13.98
N THR A 104 -29.50 -9.93 13.29
CA THR A 104 -30.55 -10.79 13.86
C THR A 104 -29.99 -12.18 14.15
N SER A 105 -30.45 -12.76 15.25
CA SER A 105 -30.00 -14.06 15.73
C SER A 105 -31.17 -15.02 15.92
N GLU A 106 -31.06 -16.17 15.29
CA GLU A 106 -31.87 -17.37 15.49
C GLU A 106 -30.94 -18.52 15.91
N GLU A 107 -31.44 -19.59 16.54
CA GLU A 107 -30.61 -20.63 17.19
C GLU A 107 -29.40 -21.11 16.37
N LYS A 108 -29.55 -21.27 15.05
CA LYS A 108 -28.49 -21.73 14.13
C LYS A 108 -28.15 -20.72 13.03
N ARG A 109 -28.69 -19.50 13.08
CA ARG A 109 -28.57 -18.54 11.98
C ARG A 109 -28.30 -17.14 12.52
N LEU A 110 -27.34 -16.47 11.91
CA LEU A 110 -27.14 -15.04 12.07
C LEU A 110 -27.39 -14.35 10.72
N ASN A 111 -28.10 -13.23 10.74
CA ASN A 111 -28.24 -12.38 9.56
C ASN A 111 -27.65 -11.00 9.86
N LEU A 112 -26.59 -10.66 9.13
CA LEU A 112 -25.86 -9.41 9.27
C LEU A 112 -26.24 -8.47 8.13
N GLY A 113 -26.81 -7.31 8.48
CA GLY A 113 -27.23 -6.28 7.55
C GLY A 113 -26.07 -5.53 6.88
N LEU A 114 -24.92 -5.46 7.55
CA LEU A 114 -23.70 -4.83 7.05
C LEU A 114 -23.10 -5.62 5.87
N ASP A 115 -22.86 -4.95 4.75
CA ASP A 115 -22.18 -5.55 3.59
C ASP A 115 -20.65 -5.48 3.79
N ILE A 116 -20.13 -6.43 4.57
CA ILE A 116 -18.71 -6.51 4.91
C ILE A 116 -17.85 -6.70 3.66
N PHE A 117 -18.24 -7.61 2.77
CA PHE A 117 -17.42 -7.97 1.61
C PHE A 117 -17.43 -6.86 0.55
N GLY A 118 -18.58 -6.28 0.26
CA GLY A 118 -18.71 -5.15 -0.65
C GLY A 118 -17.97 -3.91 -0.15
N SER A 119 -18.15 -3.57 1.13
CA SER A 119 -17.48 -2.41 1.73
C SER A 119 -15.96 -2.58 1.79
N ALA A 120 -15.48 -3.76 2.18
CA ALA A 120 -14.05 -4.03 2.21
C ALA A 120 -13.44 -4.06 0.80
N PHE A 121 -14.14 -4.62 -0.19
CA PHE A 121 -13.72 -4.56 -1.59
C PHE A 121 -13.61 -3.11 -2.07
N PHE A 122 -14.64 -2.29 -1.83
CA PHE A 122 -14.65 -0.88 -2.20
C PHE A 122 -13.43 -0.13 -1.65
N MET A 123 -13.11 -0.34 -0.36
CA MET A 123 -11.99 0.30 0.31
C MET A 123 -10.62 -0.21 -0.19
N LEU A 124 -10.43 -1.54 -0.23
CA LEU A 124 -9.12 -2.14 -0.56
C LEU A 124 -8.77 -2.05 -2.04
N SER A 125 -9.77 -2.08 -2.93
CA SER A 125 -9.54 -1.89 -4.37
C SER A 125 -9.37 -0.42 -4.77
N ARG A 126 -9.53 0.51 -3.81
CA ARG A 126 -9.59 1.96 -4.06
C ARG A 126 -10.60 2.30 -5.16
N TYR A 127 -11.76 1.63 -5.12
CA TYR A 127 -12.81 1.71 -6.15
C TYR A 127 -13.21 3.15 -6.46
N GLU A 128 -13.33 3.99 -5.43
CA GLU A 128 -13.66 5.42 -5.54
C GLU A 128 -12.68 6.20 -6.42
N GLU A 129 -11.39 5.87 -6.42
CA GLU A 129 -10.37 6.59 -7.20
C GLU A 129 -10.53 6.38 -8.71
N ALA A 130 -11.08 5.23 -9.09
CA ALA A 130 -11.40 4.89 -10.47
C ALA A 130 -12.73 5.52 -10.94
N VAL A 131 -13.56 6.01 -10.02
CA VAL A 131 -14.85 6.66 -10.32
C VAL A 131 -14.75 8.18 -10.26
N ILE A 132 -14.08 8.71 -9.24
CA ILE A 132 -13.98 10.14 -8.96
C ILE A 132 -12.80 10.73 -9.73
N SER A 133 -13.05 11.80 -10.48
CA SER A 133 -12.07 12.44 -11.36
C SER A 133 -11.18 13.49 -10.67
N GLU A 134 -11.42 13.81 -9.41
CA GLU A 134 -10.64 14.83 -8.68
C GLU A 134 -9.18 14.40 -8.52
N ARG A 135 -8.25 15.31 -8.82
CA ARG A 135 -6.80 15.06 -8.79
C ARG A 135 -6.06 16.29 -8.27
N ASP A 136 -4.97 16.06 -7.54
CA ASP A 136 -4.09 17.13 -7.08
C ASP A 136 -3.04 17.56 -8.14
N SER A 137 -2.10 18.43 -7.77
CA SER A 137 -1.07 18.96 -8.68
C SER A 137 -0.09 17.90 -9.22
N HIS A 138 -0.06 16.71 -8.62
CA HIS A 138 0.75 15.57 -9.09
C HIS A 138 -0.12 14.47 -9.71
N ASP A 139 -1.39 14.75 -10.02
CA ASP A 139 -2.35 13.78 -10.56
C ASP A 139 -2.66 12.63 -9.59
N ARG A 140 -2.63 12.89 -8.28
CA ARG A 140 -2.98 11.92 -7.23
C ARG A 140 -4.42 12.11 -6.80
N PHE A 141 -5.06 11.04 -6.35
CA PHE A 141 -6.37 11.16 -5.70
C PHE A 141 -6.21 11.83 -4.32
N PRO A 142 -6.79 13.02 -4.09
CA PRO A 142 -6.57 13.74 -2.85
C PRO A 142 -7.35 13.11 -1.70
N ALA A 143 -6.75 13.10 -0.51
CA ALA A 143 -7.37 12.55 0.69
C ALA A 143 -8.75 13.18 0.97
N SER A 144 -8.92 14.48 0.73
CA SER A 144 -10.19 15.20 0.90
C SER A 144 -11.35 14.71 0.04
N ALA A 145 -11.05 14.08 -1.10
CA ALA A 145 -12.06 13.50 -1.99
C ALA A 145 -12.47 12.08 -1.58
N SER A 146 -11.73 11.45 -0.65
CA SER A 146 -12.02 10.08 -0.19
C SER A 146 -13.28 10.03 0.68
N LEU A 147 -14.00 8.91 0.60
CA LEU A 147 -15.10 8.60 1.51
C LEU A 147 -14.65 8.70 2.98
N ALA A 148 -13.46 8.19 3.28
CA ALA A 148 -12.92 8.16 4.63
C ALA A 148 -12.72 9.56 5.24
N TYR A 149 -12.35 10.55 4.40
CA TYR A 149 -12.32 11.95 4.84
C TYR A 149 -13.72 12.52 5.02
N GLN A 150 -14.58 12.33 4.02
CA GLN A 150 -15.91 12.94 3.97
C GLN A 150 -16.84 12.43 5.08
N ALA A 151 -16.63 11.19 5.54
CA ALA A 151 -17.37 10.56 6.63
C ALA A 151 -16.56 10.43 7.93
N ASP A 152 -15.47 11.19 8.08
CA ASP A 152 -14.69 11.33 9.33
C ASP A 152 -14.20 10.00 9.95
N PHE A 153 -13.73 9.08 9.12
CA PHE A 153 -13.14 7.82 9.56
C PHE A 153 -11.74 7.56 9.00
N MET A 154 -11.07 8.57 8.42
CA MET A 154 -9.74 8.45 7.82
C MET A 154 -8.68 7.82 8.74
N HIS A 155 -8.78 8.04 10.04
CA HIS A 155 -7.85 7.51 11.04
C HIS A 155 -8.25 6.14 11.60
N ARG A 156 -9.33 5.54 11.09
CA ARG A 156 -9.85 4.24 11.52
C ARG A 156 -9.47 3.15 10.52
N PRO A 157 -9.01 1.98 10.99
CA PRO A 157 -8.75 0.83 10.14
C PRO A 157 -10.09 0.12 9.84
N ILE A 158 -11.00 0.78 9.12
CA ILE A 158 -12.42 0.35 9.01
C ILE A 158 -12.57 -1.07 8.48
N VAL A 159 -11.71 -1.50 7.55
CA VAL A 159 -11.71 -2.88 7.04
C VAL A 159 -11.34 -3.88 8.13
N ASN A 160 -10.38 -3.57 9.00
CA ASN A 160 -10.05 -4.41 10.14
C ASN A 160 -11.21 -4.46 11.15
N GLU A 161 -11.89 -3.34 11.41
CA GLU A 161 -13.08 -3.31 12.27
C GLU A 161 -14.18 -4.23 11.70
N TYR A 162 -14.40 -4.21 10.38
CA TYR A 162 -15.31 -5.14 9.72
C TYR A 162 -14.87 -6.61 9.81
N VAL A 163 -13.57 -6.90 9.75
CA VAL A 163 -13.04 -8.26 9.98
C VAL A 163 -13.29 -8.71 11.42
N GLU A 164 -13.17 -7.83 12.42
CA GLU A 164 -13.46 -8.19 13.82
C GLU A 164 -14.96 -8.40 14.06
N ILE A 165 -15.84 -7.66 13.37
CA ILE A 165 -17.29 -7.91 13.37
C ILE A 165 -17.60 -9.28 12.76
N LEU A 166 -17.05 -9.56 11.57
CA LEU A 166 -17.18 -10.87 10.91
C LEU A 166 -16.71 -11.99 11.84
N TRP A 167 -15.54 -11.84 12.44
CA TRP A 167 -14.97 -12.81 13.36
C TRP A 167 -15.85 -13.05 14.59
N THR A 168 -16.43 -11.99 15.15
CA THR A 168 -17.34 -12.08 16.30
C THR A 168 -18.59 -12.89 15.95
N CYS A 169 -19.23 -12.59 14.80
CA CYS A 169 -20.37 -13.37 14.30
C CYS A 169 -20.00 -14.84 14.05
N MET A 170 -18.84 -15.08 13.42
CA MET A 170 -18.34 -16.44 13.16
C MET A 170 -18.06 -17.20 14.46
N LYS A 171 -17.54 -16.57 15.51
CA LYS A 171 -17.28 -17.22 16.80
C LYS A 171 -18.55 -17.54 17.58
N GLN A 172 -19.60 -16.72 17.45
CA GLN A 172 -20.92 -17.04 18.02
C GLN A 172 -21.50 -18.31 17.39
N LEU A 173 -21.40 -18.44 16.05
CA LEU A 173 -21.89 -19.62 15.35
C LEU A 173 -20.96 -20.83 15.49
N TRP A 174 -19.64 -20.64 15.47
CA TRP A 174 -18.67 -21.73 15.54
C TRP A 174 -17.65 -21.45 16.66
N PRO A 175 -17.99 -21.75 17.93
CA PRO A 175 -17.13 -21.46 19.07
C PRO A 175 -15.77 -22.17 19.04
N GLN A 176 -15.65 -23.27 18.31
CA GLN A 176 -14.40 -24.02 18.14
C GLN A 176 -13.52 -23.50 17.00
N LEU A 177 -13.98 -22.48 16.27
CA LEU A 177 -13.20 -21.88 15.18
C LEU A 177 -11.99 -21.14 15.75
N GLU A 178 -10.84 -21.36 15.15
CA GLU A 178 -9.59 -20.66 15.45
C GLU A 178 -9.14 -19.91 14.20
N ARG A 179 -8.77 -18.64 14.38
CA ARG A 179 -8.19 -17.82 13.32
C ARG A 179 -6.67 -17.87 13.40
N LYS A 180 -6.01 -17.62 12.26
CA LYS A 180 -4.57 -17.43 12.21
C LYS A 180 -4.16 -16.26 13.13
N PRO A 181 -3.22 -16.45 14.07
CA PRO A 181 -2.71 -15.36 14.88
C PRO A 181 -1.96 -14.37 13.99
N ARG A 182 -2.13 -13.07 14.28
CA ARG A 182 -1.41 -12.00 13.59
C ARG A 182 -0.47 -11.33 14.56
N GLU A 183 0.77 -11.21 14.13
CA GLU A 183 1.82 -10.53 14.87
C GLU A 183 2.14 -9.22 14.18
N PHE A 184 2.37 -8.18 14.97
CA PHE A 184 2.86 -6.90 14.45
C PHE A 184 4.22 -7.11 13.79
N ARG A 185 4.41 -6.53 12.61
CA ARG A 185 5.68 -6.52 11.89
C ARG A 185 5.97 -5.11 11.43
N MET A 186 7.22 -4.68 11.59
CA MET A 186 7.71 -3.43 11.04
C MET A 186 8.44 -3.71 9.73
N GLN A 187 7.99 -3.10 8.63
CA GLN A 187 8.62 -3.17 7.32
C GLN A 187 9.12 -1.77 6.96
N LEU A 188 10.44 -1.57 7.03
CA LEU A 188 11.06 -0.28 6.75
C LEU A 188 11.47 -0.19 5.28
N SER A 189 11.09 0.90 4.63
CA SER A 189 11.46 1.20 3.25
C SER A 189 11.98 2.62 3.10
N HIS A 190 12.92 2.82 2.20
CA HIS A 190 13.62 4.08 1.99
C HIS A 190 13.70 4.38 0.49
N ASP A 191 13.16 5.52 0.07
CA ASP A 191 13.26 5.98 -1.31
C ASP A 191 14.64 6.63 -1.53
N VAL A 192 15.42 6.11 -2.48
CA VAL A 192 16.77 6.59 -2.78
C VAL A 192 16.70 7.66 -3.87
N ASP A 193 16.23 8.85 -3.51
CA ASP A 193 16.09 9.98 -4.45
C ASP A 193 17.41 10.73 -4.66
N ILE A 194 18.10 11.04 -3.56
CA ILE A 194 19.34 11.84 -3.56
C ILE A 194 20.38 11.13 -2.69
N PRO A 195 21.02 10.07 -3.20
CA PRO A 195 22.04 9.31 -2.45
C PRO A 195 23.30 10.15 -2.15
N PHE A 196 23.53 11.21 -2.92
CA PHE A 196 24.70 12.09 -2.78
C PHE A 196 24.33 13.54 -3.11
N GLN A 197 24.61 14.46 -2.19
CA GLN A 197 24.43 15.88 -2.41
C GLN A 197 25.44 16.43 -3.41
N TYR A 198 26.69 15.97 -3.37
CA TYR A 198 27.77 16.58 -4.13
C TYR A 198 28.10 15.82 -5.41
N LEU A 199 27.99 14.49 -5.41
CA LEU A 199 28.45 13.66 -6.52
C LEU A 199 27.74 13.94 -7.84
N PHE A 200 26.42 14.18 -7.83
CA PHE A 200 25.64 14.38 -9.06
C PHE A 200 25.28 15.84 -9.34
N HIS A 201 25.35 16.72 -8.34
CA HIS A 201 25.00 18.12 -8.51
C HIS A 201 26.12 18.93 -9.16
N SER A 202 25.73 19.97 -9.91
CA SER A 202 26.66 20.87 -10.60
C SER A 202 27.38 21.83 -9.64
N PRO A 203 28.54 22.39 -10.03
CA PRO A 203 29.22 23.42 -9.24
C PRO A 203 28.36 24.67 -8.98
N ILE A 204 27.45 25.01 -9.89
CA ILE A 204 26.52 26.14 -9.71
C ILE A 204 25.56 25.87 -8.54
N PHE A 205 25.08 24.63 -8.41
CA PHE A 205 24.27 24.24 -7.25
C PHE A 205 25.05 24.42 -5.94
N LEU A 206 26.32 24.00 -5.89
CA LEU A 206 27.18 24.18 -4.73
C LEU A 206 27.31 25.66 -4.32
N LEU A 207 27.58 26.55 -5.29
CA LEU A 207 27.70 27.98 -5.04
C LEU A 207 26.42 28.57 -4.46
N ARG A 208 25.26 28.19 -5.02
CA ARG A 208 23.94 28.60 -4.51
C ARG A 208 23.69 28.07 -3.09
N TYR A 209 24.07 26.83 -2.82
CA TYR A 209 23.92 26.22 -1.50
C TYR A 209 24.78 26.92 -0.45
N MET A 210 26.04 27.20 -0.77
CA MET A 210 26.96 27.97 0.07
C MET A 210 26.47 29.41 0.29
N ALA A 211 25.95 30.07 -0.75
CA ALA A 211 25.35 31.40 -0.61
C ALA A 211 24.14 31.36 0.34
N ALA A 212 23.32 30.31 0.29
CA ALA A 212 22.23 30.11 1.24
C ALA A 212 22.74 29.85 2.67
N ASP A 213 23.83 29.11 2.86
CA ASP A 213 24.47 28.93 4.18
C ASP A 213 24.89 30.27 4.80
N ILE A 214 25.42 31.18 4.00
CA ILE A 214 25.89 32.50 4.45
C ILE A 214 24.70 33.46 4.65
N LEU A 215 23.86 33.63 3.64
CA LEU A 215 22.88 34.70 3.57
C LEU A 215 21.57 34.36 4.30
N LYS A 216 21.13 33.10 4.24
CA LYS A 216 19.87 32.65 4.82
C LYS A 216 20.06 31.97 6.18
N ARG A 217 21.12 31.16 6.32
CA ARG A 217 21.40 30.42 7.57
C ARG A 217 22.40 31.14 8.49
N HIS A 218 22.92 32.30 8.06
CA HIS A 218 23.86 33.14 8.81
C HIS A 218 25.06 32.35 9.36
N SER A 219 25.58 31.39 8.60
CA SER A 219 26.63 30.47 9.06
C SER A 219 27.75 30.30 8.03
N PRO A 220 28.73 31.23 8.00
CA PRO A 220 29.89 31.14 7.11
C PRO A 220 30.73 29.87 7.33
N SER A 221 30.79 29.38 8.57
CA SER A 221 31.48 28.12 8.90
C SER A 221 30.86 26.91 8.20
N LYS A 222 29.52 26.87 8.04
CA LYS A 222 28.84 25.83 7.24
C LYS A 222 29.23 25.91 5.77
N ALA A 223 29.31 27.11 5.20
CA ALA A 223 29.74 27.27 3.81
C ALA A 223 31.18 26.75 3.58
N VAL A 224 32.10 27.01 4.52
CA VAL A 224 33.46 26.45 4.47
C VAL A 224 33.42 24.92 4.58
N LYS A 225 32.64 24.36 5.51
CA LYS A 225 32.48 22.92 5.66
C LYS A 225 31.91 22.28 4.39
N THR A 226 30.89 22.88 3.79
CA THR A 226 30.29 22.47 2.51
C THR A 226 31.35 22.39 1.40
N TRP A 227 32.22 23.41 1.27
CA TRP A 227 33.31 23.39 0.30
C TRP A 227 34.36 22.31 0.57
N ILE A 228 34.77 22.14 1.83
CA ILE A 228 35.72 21.08 2.22
C ILE A 228 35.15 19.70 1.89
N ASN A 229 33.91 19.42 2.28
CA ASN A 229 33.26 18.14 2.01
C ASN A 229 33.07 17.90 0.51
N TRP A 230 32.68 18.93 -0.24
CA TRP A 230 32.60 18.83 -1.70
C TRP A 230 33.96 18.46 -2.32
N MET A 231 35.07 19.05 -1.85
CA MET A 231 36.40 18.67 -2.33
C MET A 231 36.76 17.23 -1.96
N LYS A 232 36.44 16.77 -0.75
CA LYS A 232 36.62 15.37 -0.32
C LYS A 232 35.93 14.40 -1.28
N VAL A 233 34.67 14.66 -1.59
CA VAL A 233 33.91 13.84 -2.55
C VAL A 233 34.50 13.94 -3.96
N LYS A 234 34.67 15.14 -4.51
CA LYS A 234 35.02 15.32 -5.94
C LYS A 234 36.49 15.10 -6.30
N ARG A 235 37.42 15.36 -5.39
CA ARG A 235 38.87 15.26 -5.66
C ARG A 235 39.52 14.05 -5.01
N PHE A 236 39.02 13.63 -3.85
CA PHE A 236 39.62 12.56 -3.07
C PHE A 236 38.78 11.28 -3.04
N ASN A 237 37.64 11.28 -3.75
CA ASN A 237 36.69 10.16 -3.81
C ASN A 237 36.20 9.67 -2.42
N ASP A 238 36.21 10.56 -1.42
CA ASP A 238 35.74 10.28 -0.07
C ASP A 238 34.22 10.53 0.00
N MET A 239 33.46 9.51 -0.39
CA MET A 239 32.00 9.53 -0.41
C MET A 239 31.38 9.72 0.99
N MET A 240 32.08 9.31 2.05
CA MET A 240 31.60 9.44 3.43
C MET A 240 31.56 10.90 3.90
N ALA A 241 32.24 11.79 3.17
CA ALA A 241 32.13 13.23 3.40
C ALA A 241 30.83 13.84 2.83
N ASP A 242 30.09 13.10 1.99
CA ASP A 242 28.80 13.56 1.46
C ASP A 242 27.72 13.48 2.54
N PRO A 243 27.05 14.58 2.90
CA PRO A 243 26.07 14.60 3.98
C PRO A 243 24.79 13.81 3.67
N CYS A 244 24.50 13.50 2.41
CA CYS A 244 23.36 12.66 2.04
C CYS A 244 23.70 11.16 2.07
N TYR A 245 24.99 10.79 2.13
CA TYR A 245 25.40 9.40 2.21
C TYR A 245 25.25 8.88 3.65
N THR A 246 24.02 8.53 4.03
CA THR A 246 23.63 8.13 5.40
C THR A 246 23.29 6.63 5.52
N PHE A 247 23.53 5.86 4.46
CA PHE A 247 23.09 4.46 4.35
C PHE A 247 23.60 3.57 5.48
N ASP A 248 24.86 3.70 5.88
CA ASP A 248 25.40 2.93 7.01
C ASP A 248 24.64 3.20 8.30
N ALA A 249 24.39 4.47 8.63
CA ALA A 249 23.64 4.81 9.83
C ALA A 249 22.20 4.26 9.79
N ILE A 250 21.54 4.30 8.63
CA ILE A 250 20.18 3.75 8.46
C ILE A 250 20.17 2.23 8.65
N MET A 251 21.14 1.54 8.05
CA MET A 251 21.27 0.09 8.16
C MET A 251 21.67 -0.33 9.58
N ASP A 252 22.63 0.35 10.20
CA ASP A 252 23.04 0.12 11.59
C ASP A 252 21.85 0.23 12.56
N ILE A 253 21.03 1.27 12.40
CA ILE A 253 19.80 1.45 13.20
C ILE A 253 18.83 0.28 12.96
N SER A 254 18.59 -0.09 11.70
CA SER A 254 17.69 -1.19 11.36
C SER A 254 18.16 -2.51 11.98
N GLU A 255 19.43 -2.85 11.79
CA GLU A 255 20.05 -4.08 12.29
C GLU A 255 20.08 -4.14 13.83
N SER A 256 20.31 -3.01 14.50
CA SER A 256 20.24 -2.94 15.98
C SER A 256 18.86 -3.28 16.56
N HIS A 257 17.82 -3.30 15.73
CA HIS A 257 16.45 -3.65 16.07
C HIS A 257 16.01 -4.96 15.39
N ASP A 258 16.94 -5.75 14.85
CA ASP A 258 16.68 -6.98 14.09
C ASP A 258 15.76 -6.76 12.88
N LEU A 259 15.84 -5.57 12.26
CA LEU A 259 15.03 -5.19 11.11
C LEU A 259 15.82 -5.22 9.81
N ARG A 260 15.16 -5.71 8.76
CA ARG A 260 15.61 -5.59 7.37
C ARG A 260 14.90 -4.42 6.70
N SER A 261 15.66 -3.39 6.35
CA SER A 261 15.22 -2.30 5.47
C SER A 261 15.20 -2.71 3.99
N ALA A 262 14.31 -2.07 3.21
CA ALA A 262 14.27 -2.07 1.75
C ALA A 262 14.64 -0.69 1.19
N PHE A 263 15.47 -0.64 0.15
CA PHE A 263 15.93 0.60 -0.49
C PHE A 263 15.48 0.62 -1.94
N TYR A 264 14.71 1.64 -2.32
CA TYR A 264 14.08 1.74 -3.63
C TYR A 264 14.82 2.71 -4.53
N PHE A 265 15.29 2.23 -5.68
CA PHE A 265 16.16 2.98 -6.57
C PHE A 265 15.43 3.43 -7.84
N ILE A 266 15.70 4.68 -8.23
CA ILE A 266 15.30 5.23 -9.52
C ILE A 266 16.28 4.72 -10.57
N THR A 267 15.74 4.13 -11.63
CA THR A 267 16.54 3.53 -12.71
C THR A 267 16.51 4.31 -14.02
N ASP A 268 15.51 5.16 -14.21
CA ASP A 268 15.37 6.03 -15.38
C ASP A 268 14.64 7.33 -15.01
N HIS A 269 14.60 8.31 -15.92
CA HIS A 269 14.16 9.67 -15.62
C HIS A 269 13.10 10.13 -16.63
N SER A 270 11.93 9.49 -16.62
CA SER A 270 10.84 9.82 -17.56
C SER A 270 10.32 11.26 -17.44
N ALA A 271 10.63 11.97 -16.35
CA ALA A 271 10.36 13.39 -16.12
C ALA A 271 11.63 14.22 -15.82
N GLY A 272 12.80 13.73 -16.24
CA GLY A 272 14.06 14.45 -16.08
C GLY A 272 14.46 14.62 -14.61
N SER A 273 14.85 15.83 -14.21
CA SER A 273 15.39 16.08 -12.86
C SER A 273 14.39 15.91 -11.72
N ILE A 274 13.10 15.74 -12.02
CA ILE A 274 12.10 15.37 -11.00
C ILE A 274 12.45 13.99 -10.41
N ASP A 275 12.93 13.07 -11.24
CA ASP A 275 13.31 11.70 -10.88
C ASP A 275 14.73 11.61 -10.29
N GLY A 276 15.30 12.72 -9.83
CA GLY A 276 16.68 12.75 -9.36
C GLY A 276 17.70 12.95 -10.49
N LEU A 277 18.97 12.67 -10.17
CA LEU A 277 20.11 13.03 -11.01
C LEU A 277 21.11 11.89 -11.24
N TYR A 278 21.03 10.81 -10.46
CA TYR A 278 21.98 9.71 -10.58
C TYR A 278 21.52 8.73 -11.64
N THR A 279 22.46 7.99 -12.21
CA THR A 279 22.11 6.80 -13.01
C THR A 279 22.44 5.56 -12.22
N ILE A 280 21.61 4.52 -12.33
CA ILE A 280 21.88 3.25 -11.66
C ILE A 280 23.25 2.66 -12.08
N GLU A 281 23.70 3.01 -13.29
CA GLU A 281 24.98 2.61 -13.87
C GLU A 281 26.21 3.26 -13.24
N HIS A 282 26.02 4.33 -12.46
CA HIS A 282 27.15 5.04 -11.89
C HIS A 282 27.91 4.14 -10.88
N PRO A 283 29.26 4.05 -10.94
CA PRO A 283 30.04 3.13 -10.10
C PRO A 283 29.78 3.24 -8.58
N GLU A 284 29.55 4.45 -8.08
CA GLU A 284 29.20 4.64 -6.66
C GLU A 284 27.78 4.15 -6.30
N ILE A 285 26.84 4.18 -7.25
CA ILE A 285 25.51 3.59 -7.06
C ILE A 285 25.62 2.06 -7.13
N ARG A 286 26.39 1.53 -8.08
CA ARG A 286 26.76 0.12 -8.14
C ARG A 286 27.38 -0.39 -6.84
N ARG A 287 28.28 0.40 -6.26
CA ARG A 287 28.91 0.10 -4.95
C ARG A 287 27.89 0.12 -3.83
N LEU A 288 26.98 1.10 -3.84
CA LEU A 288 25.91 1.20 -2.84
C LEU A 288 24.95 0.01 -2.91
N LEU A 289 24.55 -0.44 -4.10
CA LEU A 289 23.71 -1.64 -4.28
C LEU A 289 24.37 -2.87 -3.64
N ARG A 290 25.65 -3.13 -3.98
CA ARG A 290 26.41 -4.24 -3.39
C ARG A 290 26.50 -4.14 -1.88
N HIS A 291 26.72 -2.93 -1.37
CA HIS A 291 26.88 -2.68 0.06
C HIS A 291 25.59 -2.96 0.84
N ILE A 292 24.45 -2.46 0.35
CA ILE A 292 23.12 -2.71 0.93
C ILE A 292 22.82 -4.21 0.90
N HIS A 293 23.03 -4.87 -0.24
CA HIS A 293 22.75 -6.29 -0.38
C HIS A 293 23.65 -7.16 0.50
N ALA A 294 24.95 -6.85 0.60
CA ALA A 294 25.90 -7.59 1.43
C ALA A 294 25.54 -7.54 2.93
N ARG A 295 24.82 -6.50 3.37
CA ARG A 295 24.27 -6.37 4.72
C ARG A 295 22.91 -7.05 4.91
N GLY A 296 22.39 -7.70 3.87
CA GLY A 296 21.14 -8.46 3.92
C GLY A 296 19.89 -7.61 3.73
N HIS A 297 20.01 -6.36 3.30
CA HIS A 297 18.87 -5.48 3.01
C HIS A 297 18.27 -5.75 1.63
N GLU A 298 17.02 -5.31 1.41
CA GLU A 298 16.35 -5.45 0.13
C GLU A 298 16.64 -4.27 -0.80
N ILE A 299 16.78 -4.56 -2.08
CA ILE A 299 16.78 -3.58 -3.17
C ILE A 299 15.45 -3.69 -3.93
N GLY A 300 14.80 -2.56 -4.17
CA GLY A 300 13.57 -2.50 -4.96
C GLY A 300 13.55 -1.32 -5.93
N LEU A 301 12.44 -1.17 -6.63
CA LEU A 301 12.26 -0.16 -7.67
C LEU A 301 11.60 1.10 -7.11
N HIS A 302 12.17 2.26 -7.38
CA HIS A 302 11.49 3.55 -7.22
C HIS A 302 11.19 4.10 -8.62
N PRO A 303 10.14 3.61 -9.29
CA PRO A 303 9.91 3.88 -10.69
C PRO A 303 9.60 5.36 -10.93
N SER A 304 10.11 5.89 -12.04
CA SER A 304 10.11 7.32 -12.35
C SER A 304 8.71 7.92 -12.51
N TYR A 305 8.60 9.24 -12.44
CA TYR A 305 7.38 10.03 -12.28
C TYR A 305 6.24 9.67 -13.25
N ASN A 306 6.52 9.31 -14.50
CA ASN A 306 5.49 9.00 -15.50
C ASN A 306 5.13 7.50 -15.64
N THR A 307 5.81 6.60 -14.93
CA THR A 307 5.60 5.14 -15.05
C THR A 307 4.20 4.68 -14.68
N TYR A 308 3.51 5.37 -13.75
CA TYR A 308 2.16 5.01 -13.29
C TYR A 308 1.12 4.86 -14.42
N ARG A 309 1.32 5.50 -15.58
CA ARG A 309 0.47 5.38 -16.78
C ARG A 309 1.13 4.69 -17.97
N VAL A 310 2.41 4.35 -17.88
CA VAL A 310 3.21 3.90 -19.03
C VAL A 310 3.79 2.51 -18.75
N PRO A 311 3.05 1.42 -19.07
CA PRO A 311 3.48 0.04 -18.76
C PRO A 311 4.84 -0.32 -19.38
N THR A 312 5.12 0.17 -20.59
CA THR A 312 6.41 -0.07 -21.25
C THR A 312 7.58 0.59 -20.53
N GLN A 313 7.36 1.76 -19.91
CA GLN A 313 8.37 2.45 -19.12
C GLN A 313 8.59 1.73 -17.78
N MET A 314 7.52 1.28 -17.12
CA MET A 314 7.62 0.44 -15.91
C MET A 314 8.44 -0.83 -16.17
N ALA A 315 8.11 -1.58 -17.23
CA ALA A 315 8.83 -2.80 -17.58
C ALA A 315 10.31 -2.53 -17.92
N LYS A 316 10.60 -1.45 -18.65
CA LYS A 316 11.97 -1.02 -18.96
C LYS A 316 12.76 -0.71 -17.69
N GLU A 317 12.19 0.07 -16.78
CA GLU A 317 12.86 0.48 -15.55
C GLU A 317 13.13 -0.70 -14.62
N PHE A 318 12.17 -1.60 -14.46
CA PHE A 318 12.39 -2.81 -13.69
C PHE A 318 13.45 -3.72 -14.33
N GLU A 319 13.48 -3.83 -15.66
CA GLU A 319 14.51 -4.58 -16.37
C GLU A 319 15.90 -3.98 -16.16
N ILE A 320 16.03 -2.64 -16.19
CA ILE A 320 17.28 -1.95 -15.86
C ILE A 320 17.71 -2.30 -14.43
N LEU A 321 16.81 -2.29 -13.44
CA LEU A 321 17.14 -2.66 -12.06
C LEU A 321 17.63 -4.12 -11.94
N LYS A 322 16.99 -5.05 -12.64
CA LYS A 322 17.37 -6.47 -12.61
C LYS A 322 18.74 -6.69 -13.23
N GLN A 323 18.98 -6.15 -14.42
CA GLN A 323 20.30 -6.22 -15.08
C GLN A 323 21.37 -5.59 -14.18
N ALA A 324 21.01 -4.49 -13.53
CA ALA A 324 21.84 -3.83 -12.58
C ALA A 324 22.22 -4.72 -11.39
N CYS A 325 21.28 -5.44 -10.80
CA CYS A 325 21.55 -6.34 -9.70
C CYS A 325 22.35 -7.57 -10.15
N GLU A 326 21.98 -8.16 -11.30
CA GLU A 326 22.63 -9.33 -11.87
C GLU A 326 24.11 -9.07 -12.17
N SER A 327 24.46 -7.92 -12.78
CA SER A 327 25.86 -7.56 -13.05
C SER A 327 26.71 -7.41 -11.79
N GLU A 328 26.07 -7.17 -10.65
CA GLU A 328 26.70 -7.00 -9.34
C GLU A 328 26.65 -8.27 -8.48
N GLY A 329 26.15 -9.39 -9.02
CA GLY A 329 26.00 -10.65 -8.30
C GLY A 329 24.95 -10.61 -7.19
N ILE A 330 23.96 -9.72 -7.31
CA ILE A 330 22.88 -9.56 -6.34
C ILE A 330 21.70 -10.44 -6.75
N GLU A 331 21.38 -11.42 -5.91
CA GLU A 331 20.28 -12.37 -6.14
C GLU A 331 19.12 -12.10 -5.16
N GLN A 332 17.91 -11.89 -5.68
CA GLN A 332 16.69 -11.73 -4.90
C GLN A 332 15.50 -12.38 -5.62
N ASN A 333 14.61 -13.01 -4.84
CA ASN A 333 13.41 -13.67 -5.35
C ASN A 333 12.16 -12.80 -5.30
N VAL A 334 12.22 -11.71 -4.54
CA VAL A 334 11.11 -10.79 -4.32
C VAL A 334 11.59 -9.40 -4.69
N TRP A 335 10.78 -8.68 -5.46
CA TRP A 335 11.03 -7.34 -5.93
C TRP A 335 9.82 -6.47 -5.64
N GLY A 336 9.96 -5.58 -4.67
CA GLY A 336 8.98 -4.53 -4.42
C GLY A 336 9.45 -3.16 -4.89
N GLY A 337 8.75 -2.14 -4.43
CA GLY A 337 9.12 -0.77 -4.69
C GLY A 337 8.19 0.23 -4.04
N ARG A 338 8.15 1.44 -4.59
CA ARG A 338 7.14 2.46 -4.28
C ARG A 338 7.05 3.45 -5.40
N GLN A 339 5.85 3.77 -5.87
CA GLN A 339 5.68 4.75 -6.94
C GLN A 339 6.17 6.17 -6.58
N HIS A 340 6.98 6.80 -7.44
CA HIS A 340 7.50 8.15 -7.21
C HIS A 340 6.38 9.19 -7.08
N PHE A 341 6.52 10.09 -6.09
CA PHE A 341 5.47 11.03 -5.63
C PHE A 341 4.16 10.40 -5.15
N LEU A 342 4.08 9.07 -5.02
CA LEU A 342 2.84 8.31 -4.77
C LEU A 342 1.77 8.54 -5.86
N ARG A 343 2.21 8.74 -7.12
CA ARG A 343 1.29 8.91 -8.25
C ARG A 343 0.58 7.61 -8.57
N TRP A 344 -0.75 7.63 -8.56
CA TRP A 344 -1.51 6.39 -8.70
C TRP A 344 -2.73 6.58 -9.57
N GLU A 345 -2.99 5.63 -10.46
CA GLU A 345 -4.23 5.55 -11.22
C GLU A 345 -4.78 4.13 -11.15
N THR A 346 -5.87 3.94 -10.40
CA THR A 346 -6.56 2.67 -10.30
C THR A 346 -7.42 2.45 -11.56
N PRO A 347 -7.34 1.29 -12.26
CA PRO A 347 -6.47 0.13 -12.00
C PRO A 347 -5.18 0.12 -12.84
N THR A 348 -4.89 1.17 -13.62
CA THR A 348 -3.74 1.26 -14.52
C THR A 348 -2.42 0.94 -13.82
N THR A 349 -2.13 1.60 -12.70
CA THR A 349 -0.86 1.42 -11.99
C THR A 349 -0.71 -0.01 -11.50
N PHE A 350 -1.72 -0.59 -10.82
CA PHE A 350 -1.70 -2.01 -10.39
C PHE A 350 -1.33 -2.96 -11.53
N ARG A 351 -1.95 -2.78 -12.70
CA ARG A 351 -1.69 -3.62 -13.87
C ARG A 351 -0.27 -3.43 -14.41
N ASN A 352 0.26 -2.22 -14.36
CA ASN A 352 1.64 -1.96 -14.79
C ASN A 352 2.65 -2.66 -13.87
N TRP A 353 2.44 -2.64 -12.56
CA TRP A 353 3.27 -3.36 -11.58
C TRP A 353 3.21 -4.86 -11.79
N GLU A 354 2.01 -5.44 -11.88
CA GLU A 354 1.80 -6.87 -12.13
C GLU A 354 2.42 -7.31 -13.46
N ALA A 355 2.19 -6.57 -14.54
CA ALA A 355 2.71 -6.90 -15.87
C ALA A 355 4.24 -6.82 -15.96
N ALA A 356 4.88 -5.97 -15.14
CA ALA A 356 6.33 -5.92 -15.03
C ALA A 356 6.91 -7.10 -14.23
N GLY A 357 6.08 -7.80 -13.45
CA GLY A 357 6.49 -8.92 -12.60
C GLY A 357 7.00 -8.50 -11.22
N LEU A 358 6.64 -7.31 -10.75
CA LEU A 358 6.89 -6.87 -9.37
C LEU A 358 5.95 -7.61 -8.42
N ASN A 359 6.44 -7.94 -7.23
CA ASN A 359 5.70 -8.74 -6.26
C ASN A 359 4.75 -7.90 -5.41
N TYR A 360 5.10 -6.63 -5.17
CA TYR A 360 4.32 -5.68 -4.40
C TYR A 360 4.74 -4.23 -4.74
N ASP A 361 3.86 -3.28 -4.40
CA ASP A 361 4.13 -1.82 -4.35
C ASP A 361 4.13 -1.34 -2.89
#